data_AF-A0A1I9Y3E7-F1
#
_entry.id   AF-A0A1I9Y3E7-F1
#
_cell.length_a   1.000
_cell.length_b   1.000
_cell.length_c   1.000
_cell.angle_alpha   90.00
_cell.angle_beta   90.00
_cell.angle_gamma   90.00
#
_symmetry.space_group_name_H-M   'P 1'
#
loop_
_entity.id
_entity.type
_entity.pdbx_description
1 polymer ?
#
loop_
_entity_poly.entity_id
_entity_poly.type
_entity_poly.pdbx_seq_one_letter_code
_entity_poly.pdbx_strand_id
1 'polypeptide(L)'
;MRLQDTLPPPLSGAARMLRSAYPGGMPDAAYFPVLALLYEHFSDRNLALLVAAVTGKDEARVGNDIHACASSKPEPAAIAAVRSLLERHGLQAVCAEDE
;
A
#
# COMPACT_ATOMS: atom_id res chain seq x y z
N MET A 1 11.90 -0.03 18.81
CA MET A 1 11.26 -1.23 18.21
C MET A 1 11.16 -1.01 16.71
N ARG A 2 11.60 -1.99 15.92
CA ARG A 2 11.62 -1.90 14.46
C ARG A 2 10.26 -2.37 13.93
N LEU A 3 9.47 -1.48 13.30
CA LEU A 3 8.16 -1.74 12.65
C LEU A 3 8.15 -2.89 11.62
N GLN A 4 9.30 -3.50 11.34
CA GLN A 4 9.52 -4.55 10.36
C GLN A 4 9.19 -5.97 10.90
N ASP A 5 8.84 -6.11 12.18
CA ASP A 5 8.55 -7.42 12.81
C ASP A 5 7.06 -7.65 13.15
N THR A 6 6.19 -6.65 12.92
CA THR A 6 4.77 -6.69 13.34
C THR A 6 3.79 -6.55 12.17
N LEU A 7 4.21 -6.93 10.95
CA LEU A 7 3.26 -7.07 9.86
C LEU A 7 2.55 -8.41 10.03
N PRO A 8 1.21 -8.44 10.16
CA PRO A 8 0.49 -9.70 10.20
C PRO A 8 0.81 -10.53 8.94
N PRO A 9 0.86 -11.87 9.07
CA PRO A 9 1.21 -12.77 7.97
C PRO A 9 0.52 -12.46 6.62
N PRO A 10 -0.79 -12.14 6.54
CA PRO A 10 -1.44 -11.80 5.26
C PRO A 10 -0.88 -10.54 4.60
N LEU A 11 -0.34 -9.59 5.37
CA LEU A 11 0.23 -8.35 4.84
C LEU A 11 1.70 -8.49 4.42
N SER A 12 2.38 -9.56 4.84
CA SER A 12 3.79 -9.78 4.51
C SER A 12 4.00 -10.00 3.00
N GLY A 13 3.04 -10.68 2.34
CA GLY A 13 3.04 -10.83 0.88
C GLY A 13 2.91 -9.48 0.16
N ALA A 14 1.95 -8.65 0.60
CA ALA A 14 1.75 -7.30 0.07
C ALA A 14 2.99 -6.42 0.22
N ALA A 15 3.64 -6.47 1.39
CA ALA A 15 4.82 -5.64 1.69
C ALA A 15 6.01 -6.03 0.79
N ARG A 16 6.20 -7.33 0.57
CA ARG A 16 7.26 -7.85 -0.31
C ARG A 16 6.99 -7.50 -1.78
N MET A 17 5.73 -7.57 -2.21
CA MET A 17 5.32 -7.13 -3.55
C MET A 17 5.64 -5.64 -3.73
N LEU A 18 5.20 -4.77 -2.81
CA LEU A 18 5.43 -3.33 -2.89
C LEU A 18 6.93 -2.99 -2.90
N ARG A 19 7.74 -3.66 -2.09
CA ARG A 19 9.21 -3.49 -2.13
C ARG A 19 9.81 -3.95 -3.46
N SER A 20 9.24 -4.96 -4.11
CA SER A 20 9.70 -5.42 -5.42
C SER A 20 9.29 -4.47 -6.55
N ALA A 21 8.11 -3.85 -6.44
CA ALA A 21 7.64 -2.83 -7.38
C ALA A 21 8.39 -1.50 -7.22
N TYR A 22 8.79 -1.16 -5.99
CA TYR A 22 9.49 0.08 -5.63
C TYR A 22 10.80 -0.19 -4.87
N PRO A 23 11.81 -0.79 -5.52
CA PRO A 23 13.06 -1.16 -4.86
C PRO A 23 13.88 0.07 -4.39
N GLY A 24 13.70 1.21 -5.05
CA GLY A 24 14.34 2.48 -4.68
C GLY A 24 13.52 3.37 -3.73
N GLY A 25 12.39 2.86 -3.24
CA GLY A 25 11.41 3.65 -2.50
C GLY A 25 10.25 4.13 -3.36
N MET A 26 9.13 4.44 -2.71
CA MET A 26 7.89 4.83 -3.37
C MET A 26 7.92 6.33 -3.67
N PRO A 27 7.76 6.74 -4.95
CA PRO A 27 7.69 8.15 -5.28
C PRO A 27 6.37 8.76 -4.80
N ASP A 28 6.37 10.05 -4.42
CA ASP A 28 5.16 10.77 -3.97
C ASP A 28 4.02 10.73 -4.99
N ALA A 29 4.34 10.75 -6.29
CA ALA A 29 3.35 10.61 -7.36
C ALA A 29 2.63 9.25 -7.36
N ALA A 30 3.27 8.19 -6.85
CA ALA A 30 2.67 6.87 -6.71
C ALA A 30 2.08 6.64 -5.31
N TYR A 31 2.43 7.45 -4.31
CA TYR A 31 2.00 7.29 -2.93
C TYR A 31 0.47 7.30 -2.77
N PHE A 32 -0.18 8.39 -3.19
CA PHE A 32 -1.64 8.52 -3.11
C PHE A 32 -2.41 7.48 -3.96
N PRO A 33 -2.02 7.21 -5.23
CA PRO A 33 -2.68 6.17 -6.01
C PRO A 33 -2.52 4.76 -5.42
N VAL A 34 -1.35 4.44 -4.85
CA VAL A 34 -1.14 3.16 -4.13
C VAL A 34 -2.06 3.08 -2.91
N LEU A 35 -2.15 4.16 -2.12
CA LEU A 35 -3.07 4.21 -0.98
C LEU A 35 -4.51 3.94 -1.42
N ALA A 36 -5.01 4.68 -2.41
CA ALA A 36 -6.39 4.53 -2.86
C ALA A 36 -6.68 3.14 -3.46
N LEU A 37 -5.74 2.58 -4.22
CA LEU A 37 -5.89 1.24 -4.79
C LEU A 37 -5.97 0.16 -3.70
N LEU A 38 -5.05 0.21 -2.73
CA LEU A 38 -5.00 -0.79 -1.67
C LEU A 38 -6.10 -0.56 -0.63
N TYR A 39 -6.66 0.65 -0.53
CA TYR A 39 -7.82 0.96 0.30
C TYR A 39 -9.05 0.14 -0.07
N GLU A 40 -9.21 -0.24 -1.34
CA GLU A 40 -10.31 -1.11 -1.77
C GLU A 40 -10.16 -2.56 -1.28
N HIS A 41 -8.95 -2.96 -0.89
CA HIS A 41 -8.62 -4.34 -0.52
C HIS A 41 -8.27 -4.50 0.97
N PHE A 42 -7.82 -3.44 1.63
CA PHE A 42 -7.37 -3.46 3.02
C PHE A 42 -8.06 -2.39 3.84
N SER A 43 -8.40 -2.71 5.10
CA SER A 43 -8.87 -1.72 6.06
C SER A 43 -7.81 -0.64 6.35
N ASP A 44 -8.24 0.55 6.78
CA ASP A 44 -7.38 1.72 7.01
C ASP A 44 -6.13 1.37 7.86
N ARG A 45 -6.33 0.58 8.92
CA ARG A 45 -5.26 0.13 9.82
C ARG A 45 -4.25 -0.79 9.13
N ASN A 46 -4.73 -1.77 8.37
CA ASN A 46 -3.86 -2.71 7.66
C ASN A 46 -3.07 -2.00 6.56
N LEU A 47 -3.72 -1.08 5.85
CA LEU A 47 -3.07 -0.25 4.85
C LEU A 47 -1.99 0.66 5.47
N ALA A 48 -2.31 1.30 6.60
CA ALA A 48 -1.36 2.15 7.32
C ALA A 48 -0.12 1.37 7.76
N LEU A 49 -0.31 0.19 8.36
CA LEU A 49 0.76 -0.72 8.76
C LEU A 49 1.64 -1.14 7.57
N LEU A 50 1.01 -1.57 6.48
CA LEU A 50 1.68 -2.01 5.26
C LEU A 50 2.56 -0.91 4.67
N VAL A 51 2.00 0.27 4.48
CA VAL A 51 2.70 1.38 3.86
C VAL A 51 3.76 1.95 4.79
N ALA A 52 3.52 2.02 6.10
CA ALA A 52 4.52 2.39 7.09
C ALA A 52 5.73 1.43 7.05
N ALA A 53 5.50 0.13 6.98
CA ALA A 53 6.58 -0.86 6.92
C ALA A 53 7.37 -0.87 5.60
N VAL A 54 6.73 -0.53 4.49
CA VAL A 54 7.39 -0.42 3.17
C VAL A 54 8.15 0.89 3.03
N THR A 55 7.53 2.01 3.40
CA THR A 55 8.09 3.36 3.21
C THR A 55 8.98 3.81 4.38
N GLY A 56 8.92 3.13 5.52
CA GLY A 56 9.57 3.53 6.75
C GLY A 56 8.94 4.76 7.42
N LYS A 57 7.75 5.19 6.96
CA LYS A 57 6.98 6.29 7.57
C LYS A 57 6.28 5.83 8.85
N ASP A 58 5.90 6.79 9.69
CA ASP A 58 5.07 6.56 10.86
C ASP A 58 3.64 6.13 10.47
N GLU A 59 3.14 5.03 11.07
CA GLU A 59 1.78 4.54 10.85
C GLU A 59 0.73 5.62 11.09
N ALA A 60 0.87 6.42 12.16
CA ALA A 60 -0.06 7.51 12.48
C ALA A 60 -0.10 8.60 11.41
N ARG A 61 1.03 8.83 10.72
CA ARG A 61 1.11 9.79 9.62
C ARG A 61 0.45 9.21 8.36
N VAL A 62 0.76 7.96 8.04
CA VAL A 62 0.14 7.24 6.92
C VAL A 62 -1.38 7.14 7.10
N GLY A 63 -1.87 6.87 8.32
CA GLY A 63 -3.30 6.84 8.64
C GLY A 63 -4.00 8.18 8.37
N ASN A 64 -3.37 9.29 8.73
CA ASN A 64 -3.88 10.62 8.37
C ASN A 64 -3.89 10.83 6.85
N ASP A 65 -2.83 10.42 6.15
CA ASP A 65 -2.73 10.54 4.70
C ASP A 65 -3.80 9.69 3.98
N ILE A 66 -4.14 8.51 4.50
CA ILE A 66 -5.24 7.67 4.00
C ILE A 66 -6.58 8.40 4.13
N HIS A 67 -6.85 8.99 5.30
CA HIS A 67 -8.10 9.72 5.52
C HIS A 67 -8.21 10.97 4.62
N ALA A 68 -7.09 11.69 4.45
CA ALA A 68 -7.01 12.81 3.51
C ALA A 68 -7.18 12.35 2.04
N CYS A 69 -6.57 11.22 1.68
CA CYS A 69 -6.69 10.61 0.34
C CYS A 69 -8.13 10.24 0.01
N ALA A 70 -8.84 9.61 0.96
CA ALA A 70 -10.25 9.24 0.80
C ALA A 70 -11.13 10.47 0.51
N SER A 71 -10.78 11.64 1.08
CA SER A 71 -11.47 12.91 0.81
C SER A 71 -11.06 13.53 -0.53
N SER A 72 -9.79 13.40 -0.92
CA SER A 72 -9.22 14.10 -2.08
C SER A 72 -9.40 13.36 -3.41
N LYS A 73 -9.77 12.06 -3.39
CA LYS A 73 -9.98 11.19 -4.57
C LYS A 73 -8.88 11.32 -5.63
N PRO A 74 -7.81 10.49 -5.56
CA PRO A 74 -6.75 10.55 -6.56
C PRO A 74 -7.24 10.24 -7.97
N GLU A 75 -6.51 10.74 -8.97
CA GLU A 75 -6.87 10.56 -10.38
C GLU A 75 -6.97 9.08 -10.76
N PRO A 76 -8.07 8.65 -11.41
CA PRO A 76 -8.29 7.25 -11.76
C PRO A 76 -7.24 6.71 -12.73
N ALA A 77 -6.68 7.58 -13.60
CA ALA A 77 -5.60 7.21 -14.51
C ALA A 77 -4.31 6.82 -13.75
N ALA A 78 -3.98 7.54 -12.68
CA ALA A 78 -2.81 7.24 -11.85
C ALA A 78 -3.01 5.94 -11.06
N ILE A 79 -4.24 5.71 -10.54
CA ILE A 79 -4.61 4.46 -9.87
C ILE A 79 -4.48 3.28 -10.83
N ALA A 80 -4.98 3.40 -12.06
CA ALA A 80 -4.90 2.35 -13.06
C ALA A 80 -3.45 2.00 -13.44
N ALA A 81 -2.58 3.01 -13.58
CA ALA A 81 -1.16 2.79 -13.86
C ALA A 81 -0.45 2.03 -12.74
N VAL A 82 -0.71 2.42 -11.48
CA VAL A 82 -0.18 1.72 -10.30
C VAL A 82 -0.74 0.30 -10.20
N ARG A 83 -2.02 0.11 -10.47
CA ARG A 83 -2.66 -1.21 -10.49
C ARG A 83 -1.95 -2.15 -11.46
N SER A 84 -1.81 -1.75 -12.72
CA SER A 84 -1.12 -2.57 -13.72
C SER A 84 0.34 -2.86 -13.35
N LEU A 85 1.03 -1.93 -12.67
CA LEU A 85 2.37 -2.20 -12.15
C LEU A 85 2.32 -3.31 -11.09
N LEU A 86 1.47 -3.17 -10.07
CA LEU A 86 1.39 -4.12 -8.97
C LEU A 86 0.87 -5.51 -9.41
N GLU A 87 -0.05 -5.57 -10.36
CA GLU A 87 -0.53 -6.83 -10.97
C GLU A 87 0.63 -7.64 -11.59
N ARG A 88 1.59 -6.97 -12.23
CA ARG A 88 2.80 -7.62 -12.76
C ARG A 88 3.73 -8.14 -11.66
N HIS A 89 3.60 -7.63 -10.45
CA HIS A 89 4.36 -8.05 -9.26
C HIS A 89 3.60 -9.03 -8.36
N GLY A 90 2.35 -9.39 -8.69
CA GLY A 90 1.58 -10.40 -7.98
C GLY A 90 0.45 -9.87 -7.09
N LEU A 91 -0.09 -8.68 -7.37
CA LEU A 91 -1.22 -8.11 -6.62
C LEU A 91 -2.40 -9.08 -6.48
N GLN A 92 -2.67 -9.87 -7.52
CA GLN A 92 -3.75 -10.87 -7.49
C GLN A 92 -3.55 -11.94 -6.42
N ALA A 93 -2.30 -12.35 -6.14
CA ALA A 93 -2.02 -13.37 -5.14
C ALA A 93 -2.23 -12.83 -3.72
N VAL A 94 -1.99 -11.53 -3.54
CA VAL A 94 -2.11 -10.85 -2.25
C VAL A 94 -3.57 -10.48 -1.93
N CYS A 95 -4.37 -10.16 -2.94
CA CYS A 95 -5.79 -9.85 -2.77
C CYS A 95 -6.68 -11.11 -2.69
N ALA A 96 -6.18 -12.27 -3.10
CA ALA A 96 -6.93 -13.54 -3.08
C ALA A 96 -6.86 -14.28 -1.73
N GLU A 97 -6.10 -13.79 -0.75
CA GLU A 97 -5.93 -14.47 0.55
C GLU A 97 -7.03 -14.14 1.57
N ASP A 98 -8.13 -13.52 1.13
CA ASP A 98 -9.38 -13.35 1.91
C ASP A 98 -10.42 -14.36 1.38
N GLU A 99 -10.21 -15.65 1.65
CA GLU A 99 -11.26 -16.70 1.59
C GLU A 99 -11.28 -17.48 2.92
#